data_AF-A0A3Q8XQU9-F1
#
_entry.id   AF-A0A3Q8XQU9-F1
#
_cell.length_a   1.000
_cell.length_b   1.000
_cell.length_c   1.000
_cell.angle_alpha   90.00
_cell.angle_beta   90.00
_cell.angle_gamma   90.00
#
_symmetry.space_group_name_H-M   'P 1'
#
loop_
_entity.id
_entity.type
_entity.pdbx_description
1 polymer ?
#
loop_
_entity_poly.entity_id
_entity_poly.type
_entity_poly.pdbx_seq_one_letter_code
_entity_poly.pdbx_strand_id
1 'polypeptide(L)' 'MGLATAKAAAAAGAKVMLAARDEHALERICNDLKSTGGDVDFMKTDVGEEEQVQALADRAIESRL' A
#
# COMPACT_ATOMS: atom_id res chain seq x y z
N MET A 1 12.37 -0.07 -6.84
CA MET A 1 12.75 -0.36 -5.44
C MET A 1 11.50 -0.65 -4.61
N GLY A 2 10.53 0.28 -4.47
CA GLY A 2 9.34 0.08 -3.59
C GLY A 2 8.54 -1.21 -3.79
N LEU A 3 8.20 -1.59 -5.03
CA LEU A 3 7.42 -2.81 -5.29
C LEU A 3 8.09 -4.10 -4.79
N ALA A 4 9.41 -4.22 -4.95
CA ALA A 4 10.14 -5.41 -4.49
C ALA A 4 10.10 -5.50 -2.96
N THR A 5 10.25 -4.37 -2.26
CA THR A 5 10.12 -4.30 -0.80
C THR A 5 8.70 -4.64 -0.34
N ALA A 6 7.67 -4.10 -1.01
CA ALA A 6 6.28 -4.40 -0.70
C ALA A 6 5.97 -5.89 -0.86
N LYS A 7 6.45 -6.51 -1.95
CA LYS A 7 6.36 -7.95 -2.20
C LYS A 7 7.02 -8.76 -1.08
N ALA A 8 8.25 -8.41 -0.71
CA ALA A 8 8.98 -9.11 0.35
C ALA A 8 8.30 -8.97 1.72
N ALA A 9 7.80 -7.78 2.05
CA ALA A 9 7.09 -7.52 3.30
C ALA A 9 5.77 -8.30 3.39
N ALA A 10 4.95 -8.26 2.33
CA ALA A 10 3.71 -9.02 2.26
C ALA A 10 3.96 -10.54 2.34
N ALA A 11 4.97 -11.05 1.64
CA ALA A 11 5.36 -12.46 1.71
C ALA A 11 5.88 -12.89 3.10
N ALA A 12 6.43 -11.94 3.87
CA ALA A 12 6.82 -12.16 5.27
C ALA A 12 5.65 -12.06 6.26
N GLY A 13 4.41 -11.89 5.78
CA GLY A 13 3.21 -11.77 6.61
C GLY A 13 2.97 -10.37 7.19
N ALA A 14 3.69 -9.35 6.70
CA ALA A 14 3.41 -7.98 7.10
C ALA A 14 2.13 -7.46 6.44
N LYS A 15 1.45 -6.57 7.17
CA LYS A 15 0.36 -5.74 6.65
C LYS A 15 0.96 -4.56 5.91
N VAL A 16 0.62 -4.39 4.64
CA VAL A 16 1.29 -3.41 3.77
C VAL A 16 0.27 -2.42 3.22
N MET A 17 0.47 -1.13 3.50
CA MET A 17 -0.24 -0.05 2.83
C MET A 17 0.62 0.49 1.68
N LEU A 18 0.12 0.42 0.44
CA LEU A 18 0.79 0.93 -0.74
C LEU A 18 0.38 2.39 -0.99
N ALA A 19 1.37 3.23 -1.32
CA ALA A 19 1.16 4.64 -1.64
C ALA A 19 1.95 5.06 -2.89
N ALA A 20 1.25 5.67 -3.83
CA ALA A 20 1.82 6.25 -5.05
C ALA A 20 0.80 7.20 -5.71
N ARG A 21 1.26 8.00 -6.68
CA ARG A 21 0.39 8.88 -7.49
C ARG A 21 -0.43 8.14 -8.55
N ASP A 22 0.04 6.96 -8.97
CA ASP A 22 -0.62 6.15 -10.01
C ASP A 22 -1.55 5.10 -9.35
N GLU A 23 -2.83 5.42 -9.34
CA GLU A 23 -3.88 4.59 -8.76
C GLU A 23 -4.06 3.25 -9.49
N HIS A 24 -3.96 3.23 -10.82
CA HIS A 24 -4.08 2.00 -11.60
C HIS A 24 -2.90 1.05 -11.35
N ALA A 25 -1.69 1.58 -11.14
CA ALA A 25 -0.56 0.76 -10.70
C ALA A 25 -0.78 0.19 -9.30
N LEU A 26 -1.26 0.99 -8.35
CA LEU A 26 -1.56 0.56 -6.99
C LEU A 26 -2.61 -0.56 -6.96
N GLU A 27 -3.72 -0.38 -7.67
CA GLU A 27 -4.80 -1.38 -7.74
C GLU A 27 -4.29 -2.73 -8.26
N ARG A 28 -3.55 -2.72 -9.38
CA ARG A 28 -2.96 -3.95 -9.95
C ARG A 28 -2.03 -4.65 -8.96
N ILE A 29 -1.11 -3.90 -8.36
CA ILE A 29 -0.14 -4.46 -7.40
C ILE A 29 -0.86 -5.01 -6.16
N CYS A 30 -1.85 -4.29 -5.64
CA CYS A 30 -2.63 -4.71 -4.48
C CYS A 30 -3.37 -6.02 -4.77
N ASN A 31 -4.02 -6.12 -5.93
CA ASN A 31 -4.71 -7.33 -6.35
C ASN A 31 -3.75 -8.51 -6.53
N ASP A 32 -2.59 -8.29 -7.15
CA ASP A 32 -1.55 -9.31 -7.30
C ASP A 32 -1.07 -9.80 -5.92
N LEU A 33 -0.76 -8.89 -4.98
CA LEU A 33 -0.29 -9.25 -3.65
C LEU A 33 -1.36 -9.98 -2.82
N LYS A 34 -2.61 -9.52 -2.87
CA LYS A 34 -3.76 -10.21 -2.26
C LYS A 34 -3.94 -11.61 -2.83
N SER A 35 -3.76 -11.80 -4.14
CA SER A 35 -3.87 -13.12 -4.78
C SER A 35 -2.81 -14.12 -4.28
N THR A 36 -1.67 -13.61 -3.81
CA THR A 36 -0.61 -14.42 -3.19
C THR A 36 -0.81 -14.66 -1.69
N GLY A 37 -1.93 -14.23 -1.12
CA GLY A 37 -2.25 -14.34 0.30
C GLY A 37 -1.67 -13.22 1.17
N GLY A 38 -1.15 -12.15 0.55
CA GLY A 38 -0.64 -10.99 1.25
C GLY A 38 -1.76 -10.09 1.77
N ASP A 39 -1.52 -9.50 2.95
CA ASP A 39 -2.45 -8.56 3.59
C ASP A 39 -2.06 -7.13 3.21
N VAL A 40 -2.71 -6.60 2.17
CA VAL A 40 -2.29 -5.36 1.51
C VAL A 40 -3.49 -4.45 1.25
N ASP A 41 -3.36 -3.14 1.46
CA ASP A 41 -4.29 -2.13 0.93
C ASP A 41 -3.53 -1.05 0.18
N PHE A 42 -4.24 -0.14 -0.47
CA PHE A 42 -3.62 1.02 -1.10
C PHE A 42 -4.40 2.31 -0.90
N MET A 43 -3.67 3.42 -0.98
CA MET A 43 -4.24 4.75 -1.11
C MET A 43 -3.42 5.53 -2.14
N LYS A 44 -4.11 6.19 -3.07
CA LYS A 44 -3.45 7.17 -3.94
C LYS A 44 -2.97 8.33 -3.08
N THR A 45 -1.68 8.61 -3.14
CA THR A 45 -1.04 9.62 -2.30
C THR A 45 0.06 10.32 -3.08
N ASP A 46 0.03 11.65 -3.10
CA ASP A 46 1.20 12.45 -3.42
C ASP A 46 1.95 12.80 -2.13
N VAL A 47 3.18 12.30 -2.00
CA VAL A 47 4.00 12.52 -0.81
C VAL A 47 4.59 13.94 -0.74
N GLY A 48 4.42 14.75 -1.79
CA GLY A 48 4.70 16.19 -1.74
C GLY A 48 3.63 16.99 -0.98
N GLU A 49 2.45 16.39 -0.74
CA GLU A 49 1.31 17.02 -0.09
C GLU A 49 1.16 16.47 1.35
N GLU A 50 1.50 17.28 2.35
CA GLU A 50 1.55 16.85 3.76
C GLU A 50 0.21 16.30 4.26
N GLU A 51 -0.90 16.94 3.87
CA GLU A 51 -2.25 16.49 4.23
C GLU A 51 -2.55 15.08 3.70
N GLN A 52 -2.06 14.74 2.50
CA GLN A 52 -2.26 13.40 1.93
C GLN A 52 -1.40 12.36 2.64
N VAL A 53 -0.21 12.74 3.11
CA VAL A 53 0.66 11.85 3.90
C VAL A 53 0.02 11.55 5.26
N GLN A 54 -0.59 12.55 5.90
CA GLN A 54 -1.32 12.34 7.14
C GLN A 54 -2.53 11.41 6.92
N ALA A 55 -3.33 11.66 5.88
CA ALA A 55 -4.47 10.82 5.54
C ALA A 55 -4.06 9.36 5.21
N LEU A 56 -2.90 9.16 4.57
CA LEU A 56 -2.34 7.83 4.33
C LEU A 56 -2.00 7.11 5.65
N ALA A 57 -1.38 7.80 6.60
CA ALA A 57 -1.03 7.24 7.89
C ALA A 57 -2.28 6.88 8.70
N ASP A 58 -3.26 7.79 8.75
CA ASP A 58 -4.55 7.56 9.41
C ASP A 58 -5.25 6.35 8.79
N ARG A 59 -5.31 6.29 7.46
CA ARG A 59 -5.87 5.14 6.76
C ARG A 59 -5.13 3.87 7.12
N ALA A 60 -3.80 3.85 7.17
CA ALA A 60 -3.04 2.65 7.55
C ALA A 60 -3.32 2.17 8.99
N ILE A 61 -3.59 3.09 9.91
CA ILE A 61 -3.94 2.78 11.31
C ILE A 61 -5.38 2.27 11.42
N GLU A 62 -6.32 2.89 10.70
CA GLU A 62 -7.74 2.51 10.71
C GLU A 62 -8.02 1.21 9.94
N SER A 63 -7.21 0.95 8.92
CA SER A 63 -7.29 -0.28 8.14
C SER A 63 -7.12 -1.47 9.06
N ARG A 64 -8.17 -2.28 9.20
CA ARG A 64 -8.04 -3.67 9.67
C ARG A 64 -7.57 -4.57 8.52
N LEU A 65 -6.49 -4.15 7.83
CA LEU A 65 -5.51 -5.14 7.39
C LEU A 65 -5.18 -5.93 8.65
#